data_AF-A0A257U8G0-F1
#
_entry.id   AF-A0A257U8G0-F1
#
_cell.length_a   1.000
_cell.length_b   1.000
_cell.length_c   1.000
_cell.angle_alpha   90.00
_cell.angle_beta   90.00
_cell.angle_gamma   90.00
#
_symmetry.space_group_name_H-M   'P 1'
#
loop_
_entity.id
_entity.type
_entity.pdbx_description
1 polymer ?
#
loop_
_entity_poly.entity_id
_entity_poly.type
_entity_poly.pdbx_seq_one_letter_code
_entity_poly.pdbx_strand_id
1 'polypeptide(L)'
;MGGFVLALAVPVAAKDQPAETKGPSSEALAIVAEAQMRLSVGAIAEGLKLFRRAVALDPDNRALAEEFGLALADAGINDEAVKQLERAGDLTPTGEATLGMLLAQVAQTPQELEAALPHLERGV
;
A
#
# COMPACT_ATOMS: atom_id res chain seq x y z
N MET A 1 5.14 61.68 -22.52
CA MET A 1 5.50 61.26 -21.16
C MET A 1 4.41 60.32 -20.68
N GLY A 2 4.75 59.06 -20.41
CA GLY A 2 3.79 58.02 -19.99
C GLY A 2 3.91 56.74 -20.81
N GLY A 3 5.01 56.01 -20.67
CA GLY A 3 5.06 54.60 -21.04
C GLY A 3 4.52 53.74 -19.90
N PHE A 4 4.03 52.54 -20.21
CA PHE A 4 4.36 51.27 -19.55
C PHE A 4 3.45 50.15 -20.13
N VAL A 5 4.03 49.28 -20.96
CA VAL A 5 4.36 47.86 -20.69
C VAL A 5 3.23 46.90 -21.05
N LEU A 6 3.41 46.28 -22.21
CA LEU A 6 2.78 45.05 -22.68
C LEU A 6 3.21 43.91 -21.74
N ALA A 7 2.29 43.41 -20.90
CA ALA A 7 2.56 42.26 -20.06
C ALA A 7 2.51 40.98 -20.92
N LEU A 8 3.68 40.47 -21.29
CA LEU A 8 3.84 39.12 -21.82
C LEU A 8 3.59 38.15 -20.67
N ALA A 9 2.47 37.42 -20.74
CA ALA A 9 2.24 36.26 -19.89
C ALA A 9 3.21 35.14 -20.31
N VAL A 10 4.27 34.96 -19.52
CA VAL A 10 5.09 33.74 -19.59
C VAL A 10 4.29 32.64 -18.91
N PRO A 11 4.04 31.48 -19.56
CA PRO A 11 3.45 30.36 -18.87
C PRO A 11 4.48 29.85 -17.86
N VAL A 12 4.19 30.01 -16.56
CA VAL A 12 4.93 29.32 -15.51
C VAL A 12 4.66 27.83 -15.70
N ALA A 13 5.63 27.16 -16.32
CA ALA A 13 5.73 25.72 -16.29
C ALA A 13 5.89 25.33 -14.82
N ALA A 14 4.82 24.81 -14.21
CA ALA A 14 4.88 24.12 -12.93
C ALA A 14 5.61 22.80 -13.14
N LYS A 15 6.94 22.88 -13.19
CA LYS A 15 7.83 21.74 -13.03
C LYS A 15 8.26 21.71 -11.57
N ASP A 16 8.15 20.53 -10.99
CA ASP A 16 8.73 20.15 -9.71
C ASP A 16 8.13 20.85 -8.48
N GLN A 17 6.86 20.54 -8.19
CA GLN A 17 6.47 20.48 -6.78
C GLN A 17 7.08 19.18 -6.22
N PRO A 18 8.05 19.24 -5.28
CA PRO A 18 8.45 18.04 -4.57
C PRO A 18 7.19 17.47 -3.94
N ALA A 19 6.90 16.20 -4.21
CA ALA A 19 5.79 15.48 -3.57
C ALA A 19 5.90 15.74 -2.08
N GLU A 20 4.99 16.57 -1.55
CA GLU A 20 4.82 16.70 -0.11
C GLU A 20 4.63 15.28 0.38
N THR A 21 5.61 14.75 1.11
CA THR A 21 5.48 13.52 1.87
C THR A 21 4.44 13.82 2.93
N LYS A 22 3.16 13.77 2.54
CA LYS A 22 2.05 13.70 3.47
C LYS A 22 2.31 12.40 4.20
N GLY A 23 2.83 12.52 5.42
CA GLY A 23 2.74 11.44 6.37
C GLY A 23 1.31 10.92 6.37
N PRO A 24 1.09 9.67 6.79
CA PRO A 24 -0.21 9.04 6.68
C PRO A 24 -1.29 10.03 7.11
N SER A 25 -2.32 10.25 6.28
CA SER A 25 -3.41 11.14 6.70
C SER A 25 -3.81 10.73 8.12
N SER A 26 -3.82 11.66 9.06
CA SER A 26 -4.14 11.35 10.47
C SER A 26 -5.48 10.63 10.58
N GLU A 27 -6.38 10.86 9.61
CA GLU A 27 -7.61 10.12 9.41
C GLU A 27 -7.39 8.65 9.00
N ALA A 28 -6.50 8.37 8.04
CA ALA A 28 -6.20 7.01 7.60
C ALA A 28 -5.60 6.16 8.74
N LEU A 29 -4.70 6.72 9.54
CA LEU A 29 -4.13 6.02 10.71
C LEU A 29 -5.18 5.76 11.79
N ALA A 30 -6.07 6.72 12.05
CA ALA A 30 -7.15 6.52 13.01
C ALA A 30 -8.08 5.38 12.58
N ILE A 31 -8.37 5.29 11.27
CA ILE A 31 -9.18 4.21 10.69
C ILE A 31 -8.45 2.88 10.78
N VAL A 32 -7.13 2.83 10.59
CA VAL A 32 -6.32 1.61 10.77
C VAL A 32 -6.35 1.13 12.21
N ALA A 33 -6.20 2.04 13.18
CA ALA A 33 -6.29 1.66 14.59
C ALA A 33 -7.66 1.05 14.92
N GLU A 34 -8.75 1.62 14.40
CA GLU A 34 -10.08 1.02 14.53
C GLU A 34 -10.15 -0.34 13.81
N ALA A 35 -9.58 -0.45 12.60
CA ALA A 35 -9.54 -1.70 11.85
C ALA A 35 -8.88 -2.82 12.66
N GLN A 36 -7.71 -2.56 13.24
CA GLN A 36 -6.99 -3.49 14.10
C GLN A 36 -7.81 -3.89 15.33
N MET A 37 -8.54 -2.95 15.94
CA MET A 37 -9.44 -3.27 17.06
C MET A 37 -10.60 -4.18 16.63
N ARG A 38 -11.15 -3.98 15.44
CA ARG A 38 -12.19 -4.87 14.91
C ARG A 38 -11.64 -6.27 14.62
N LEU A 39 -10.44 -6.36 14.06
CA LEU A 39 -9.78 -7.65 13.81
C LEU A 39 -9.51 -8.40 15.11
N SER A 40 -9.04 -7.72 16.16
CA SER A 40 -8.70 -8.38 17.44
C SER A 40 -9.90 -8.96 18.18
N VAL A 41 -11.10 -8.41 17.96
CA VAL A 41 -12.36 -8.96 18.51
C VAL A 41 -13.06 -9.93 17.55
N GLY A 42 -12.40 -10.32 16.45
CA GLY A 42 -12.93 -11.27 15.46
C GLY A 42 -13.93 -10.68 14.46
N ALA A 43 -14.14 -9.36 14.45
CA ALA A 43 -14.97 -8.66 13.47
C ALA A 43 -14.20 -8.45 12.15
N ILE A 44 -13.79 -9.56 11.51
CA ILE A 44 -12.86 -9.56 10.37
C ILE A 44 -13.39 -8.71 9.20
N ALA A 45 -14.65 -8.89 8.80
CA ALA A 45 -15.23 -8.16 7.68
C ALA A 45 -15.27 -6.64 7.92
N GLU A 46 -15.52 -6.20 9.15
CA GLU A 46 -15.54 -4.77 9.50
C GLU A 46 -14.12 -4.19 9.49
N GLY A 47 -13.15 -4.91 10.04
CA GLY A 47 -11.74 -4.51 10.03
C GLY A 47 -11.21 -4.34 8.60
N LEU A 48 -11.45 -5.31 7.73
CA LEU A 48 -11.03 -5.22 6.32
C LEU A 48 -11.72 -4.09 5.56
N LYS A 49 -12.98 -3.78 5.88
CA LYS A 49 -13.68 -2.62 5.30
C LYS A 49 -13.03 -1.30 5.72
N LEU A 50 -12.57 -1.20 6.97
CA LEU A 50 -11.86 -0.03 7.47
C LEU A 50 -10.49 0.11 6.81
N PHE A 51 -9.72 -0.96 6.68
CA PHE A 51 -8.46 -0.95 5.92
C PHE A 51 -8.65 -0.49 4.47
N ARG A 52 -9.68 -1.00 3.78
CA ARG A 52 -10.01 -0.58 2.41
C ARG A 52 -10.28 0.93 2.34
N ARG A 53 -10.94 1.50 3.36
CA ARG A 53 -11.15 2.95 3.46
C ARG A 53 -9.83 3.69 3.71
N ALA A 54 -8.98 3.19 4.61
CA ALA A 54 -7.69 3.81 4.89
C ALA A 54 -6.80 3.88 3.63
N VAL A 55 -6.68 2.77 2.88
CA VAL A 55 -5.93 2.72 1.62
C VAL A 55 -6.57 3.60 0.52
N ALA A 56 -7.90 3.79 0.55
CA ALA A 56 -8.56 4.72 -0.38
C ALA A 56 -8.29 6.20 -0.04
N LEU A 57 -8.08 6.52 1.24
CA LEU A 57 -7.72 7.88 1.67
C LEU A 57 -6.26 8.22 1.36
N ASP A 58 -5.39 7.23 1.41
CA ASP A 58 -3.96 7.40 1.16
C ASP A 58 -3.42 6.26 0.27
N PRO A 59 -3.68 6.34 -1.05
CA PRO A 59 -3.35 5.26 -1.98
C PRO A 59 -1.84 5.09 -2.23
N ASP A 60 -1.03 6.11 -1.98
CA ASP A 60 0.41 6.04 -2.26
C ASP A 60 1.21 5.57 -1.04
N ASN A 61 0.53 5.33 0.08
CA ASN A 61 1.15 4.87 1.31
C ASN A 61 1.41 3.37 1.28
N ARG A 62 2.66 3.05 0.97
CA ARG A 62 3.18 1.69 0.87
C ARG A 62 3.02 0.91 2.18
N ALA A 63 3.25 1.54 3.33
CA ALA A 63 3.10 0.89 4.63
C ALA A 63 1.63 0.51 4.91
N LEU A 64 0.68 1.37 4.55
CA LEU A 64 -0.75 1.04 4.65
C LEU A 64 -1.17 -0.09 3.69
N ALA A 65 -0.61 -0.11 2.48
CA ALA A 65 -0.83 -1.21 1.54
C ALA A 65 -0.28 -2.53 2.11
N GLU A 66 0.92 -2.52 2.70
CA GLU A 66 1.49 -3.70 3.36
C GLU A 66 0.62 -4.19 4.52
N GLU A 67 0.26 -3.31 5.46
CA GLU A 67 -0.58 -3.69 6.61
C GLU A 67 -1.92 -4.26 6.18
N PHE A 68 -2.55 -3.68 5.15
CA PHE A 68 -3.79 -4.23 4.60
C PHE A 68 -3.56 -5.60 3.94
N GLY A 69 -2.46 -5.76 3.21
CA GLY A 69 -2.09 -7.04 2.61
C GLY A 69 -1.89 -8.15 3.64
N LEU A 70 -1.22 -7.85 4.75
CA LEU A 70 -1.05 -8.78 5.87
C LEU A 70 -2.40 -9.14 6.51
N ALA A 71 -3.25 -8.15 6.77
CA ALA A 71 -4.58 -8.40 7.33
C ALA A 71 -5.47 -9.26 6.41
N LEU A 72 -5.35 -9.08 5.09
CA LEU A 72 -6.05 -9.91 4.10
C LEU A 72 -5.52 -11.35 4.08
N ALA A 73 -4.19 -11.53 4.20
CA ALA A 73 -3.57 -12.84 4.26
C ALA A 73 -4.02 -13.62 5.51
N ASP A 74 -4.04 -12.96 6.67
CA ASP A 74 -4.54 -13.53 7.93
C ASP A 74 -6.02 -13.93 7.84
N ALA A 75 -6.81 -13.21 7.04
CA ALA A 75 -8.21 -13.50 6.77
C ALA A 75 -8.41 -14.57 5.66
N GLY A 76 -7.34 -15.08 5.05
CA GLY A 76 -7.38 -16.06 3.96
C GLY A 76 -7.80 -15.50 2.60
N ILE A 77 -7.81 -14.18 2.45
CA ILE A 77 -8.19 -13.48 1.20
C ILE A 77 -6.92 -13.27 0.36
N ASN A 78 -6.33 -14.39 -0.06
CA ASN A 78 -4.97 -14.43 -0.60
C ASN A 78 -4.80 -13.63 -1.89
N ASP A 79 -5.78 -13.68 -2.81
CA ASP A 79 -5.72 -12.95 -4.08
C ASP A 79 -5.65 -11.43 -3.91
N GLU A 80 -6.34 -10.89 -2.89
CA GLU A 80 -6.30 -9.45 -2.60
C GLU A 80 -5.05 -9.10 -1.78
N ALA A 81 -4.63 -10.00 -0.88
CA ALA A 81 -3.41 -9.84 -0.10
C ALA A 81 -2.18 -9.66 -1.01
N VAL A 82 -1.99 -10.55 -1.99
CA VAL A 82 -0.89 -10.48 -2.97
C VAL A 82 -0.87 -9.11 -3.65
N LYS A 83 -2.01 -8.63 -4.15
CA LYS A 83 -2.09 -7.33 -4.85
C LYS A 83 -1.68 -6.15 -3.97
N GLN A 84 -2.05 -6.17 -2.68
CA GLN A 84 -1.68 -5.09 -1.78
C GLN A 84 -0.19 -5.16 -1.38
N LEU A 85 0.34 -6.36 -1.15
CA LEU A 85 1.75 -6.56 -0.84
C LEU A 85 2.64 -6.17 -2.03
N GLU A 86 2.28 -6.56 -3.25
CA GLU A 86 2.98 -6.13 -4.47
C GLU A 86 2.98 -4.61 -4.65
N ARG A 87 1.86 -3.95 -4.30
CA ARG A 87 1.74 -2.49 -4.38
C ARG A 87 2.62 -1.77 -3.36
N ALA A 88 2.81 -2.34 -2.17
CA ALA A 88 3.70 -1.78 -1.17
C ALA A 88 5.15 -1.69 -1.68
N GLY A 89 5.61 -2.70 -2.42
CA GLY A 89 6.87 -2.71 -3.18
C GLY A 89 8.16 -2.75 -2.35
N ASP A 90 8.25 -1.98 -1.25
CA ASP A 90 9.29 -2.10 -0.22
C ASP A 90 8.62 -2.72 1.02
N LEU A 91 8.55 -4.05 1.05
CA LEU A 91 7.93 -4.79 2.13
C LEU A 91 8.90 -4.94 3.32
N THR A 92 8.35 -5.02 4.52
CA THR A 92 9.09 -5.55 5.67
C THR A 92 9.40 -7.04 5.45
N PRO A 93 10.34 -7.64 6.22
CA PRO A 93 10.57 -9.08 6.15
C PRO A 93 9.30 -9.92 6.34
N THR A 94 8.37 -9.46 7.20
CA THR A 94 7.08 -10.13 7.36
C THR A 94 6.22 -10.04 6.09
N GLY A 95 6.16 -8.87 5.45
CA GLY A 95 5.48 -8.70 4.18
C GLY A 95 6.09 -9.57 3.07
N GLU A 96 7.42 -9.64 3.00
CA GLU A 96 8.15 -10.48 2.04
C GLU A 96 7.89 -11.97 2.25
N ALA A 97 7.99 -12.45 3.50
CA ALA A 97 7.68 -13.83 3.85
C ALA A 97 6.23 -14.19 3.48
N THR A 98 5.27 -13.34 3.84
CA THR A 98 3.85 -13.56 3.52
C THR A 98 3.63 -13.58 2.01
N LEU A 99 4.17 -12.62 1.26
CA LEU A 99 4.03 -12.60 -0.20
C LEU A 99 4.62 -13.86 -0.84
N GLY A 100 5.84 -14.25 -0.42
CA GLY A 100 6.47 -15.47 -0.90
C GLY A 100 5.66 -16.73 -0.60
N MET A 101 5.11 -16.85 0.61
CA MET A 101 4.26 -17.98 1.00
C MET A 101 2.98 -18.04 0.16
N LEU A 102 2.33 -16.90 -0.07
CA LEU A 102 1.10 -16.83 -0.88
C LEU A 102 1.37 -17.19 -2.34
N LEU A 103 2.45 -16.67 -2.93
CA LEU A 103 2.85 -16.99 -4.31
C LEU A 103 3.20 -18.48 -4.45
N ALA A 104 3.94 -19.03 -3.49
CA ALA A 104 4.27 -20.46 -3.49
C ALA A 104 3.01 -21.36 -3.36
N GLN A 105 1.99 -20.91 -2.62
CA GLN A 105 0.74 -21.65 -2.47
C GLN A 105 -0.07 -21.75 -3.77
N VAL A 106 -0.07 -20.69 -4.59
CA VAL A 106 -0.84 -20.64 -5.84
C VAL A 106 -0.07 -21.13 -7.06
N ALA A 107 1.25 -21.31 -6.93
CA ALA A 107 2.12 -21.79 -8.01
C ALA A 107 1.62 -23.12 -8.59
N GLN A 108 1.40 -23.15 -9.90
CA GLN A 108 1.01 -24.34 -10.67
C GLN A 108 2.22 -24.97 -11.39
N THR A 109 3.30 -24.22 -11.54
CA THR A 109 4.51 -24.63 -12.24
C THR A 109 5.76 -24.47 -11.38
N PRO A 110 6.84 -25.25 -11.65
CA PRO A 110 8.13 -25.04 -10.99
C PRO A 110 8.65 -23.61 -11.17
N GLN A 111 8.41 -22.98 -12.31
CA GLN A 111 8.85 -21.61 -12.60
C GLN A 111 8.14 -20.57 -11.72
N GLU A 112 6.84 -20.74 -11.48
CA GLU A 112 6.08 -19.86 -10.56
C GLU A 112 6.52 -20.07 -9.11
N LEU A 113 6.82 -21.32 -8.72
CA LEU A 113 7.37 -21.60 -7.40
C LEU A 113 8.76 -20.99 -7.20
N GLU A 114 9.62 -21.06 -8.22
CA GLU A 114 10.93 -20.40 -8.23
C GLU A 114 10.80 -18.87 -8.09
N ALA A 115 9.77 -18.27 -8.68
CA ALA A 115 9.50 -16.84 -8.56
C ALA A 115 9.11 -16.41 -7.13
N ALA A 116 8.65 -17.32 -6.28
CA ALA A 116 8.35 -17.04 -4.87
C ALA A 116 9.62 -17.03 -3.99
N LEU A 117 10.70 -17.71 -4.40
CA LEU A 117 11.91 -17.85 -3.58
C LEU A 117 12.55 -16.52 -3.17
N PRO A 118 12.70 -15.52 -4.05
CA PRO A 118 13.31 -14.24 -3.67
C PRO A 118 12.51 -13.49 -2.59
N HIS A 119 11.20 -13.72 -2.49
CA HIS A 119 10.37 -13.16 -1.42
C HIS A 119 10.58 -13.90 -0.09
N LEU A 120 10.59 -15.24 -0.14
CA LEU A 120 10.86 -16.06 1.04
C LEU A 120 12.25 -15.80 1.63
N GLU A 121 13.27 -15.64 0.80
CA GLU A 121 14.64 -15.33 1.22
C GLU A 121 14.76 -13.95 1.88
N ARG A 122 14.04 -12.95 1.36
CA ARG A 122 14.01 -11.59 1.92
C ARG A 122 13.15 -11.47 3.17
N GLY A 123 12.38 -12.51 3.49
CA GLY A 123 11.53 -12.57 4.68
C GLY A 123 12.18 -13.16 5.93
N VAL A 124 13.48 -13.48 5.90
CA VAL A 124 14.24 -14.11 7.00
C VAL A 124 15.01 -13.09 7.83
#